data_AF-A0A413LXU7-F1
#
_entry.id   AF-A0A413LXU7-F1
#
_cell.length_a   1.000
_cell.length_b   1.000
_cell.length_c   1.000
_cell.angle_alpha   90.00
_cell.angle_beta   90.00
_cell.angle_gamma   90.00
#
_symmetry.space_group_name_H-M   'P 1'
#
loop_
_entity.id
_entity.type
_entity.pdbx_description
1 polymer ?
#
loop_
_entity_poly.entity_id
_entity_poly.type
_entity_poly.pdbx_seq_one_letter_code
_entity_poly.pdbx_strand_id
1 'polypeptide(L)'
;KSIKKRKDGSNYKDFYYYGCKHRNMTRGHKCDYKKQVHEEMLDASVAEVISNPKFSDLIRNKINMEVDTSALDQEIENYKIQLRKLYHNKDTILSDMDSLDYEDKHYQRRKTDLENHLYKTYDKIDDEEELLVSAKAKKRSLLADKITGDNIYKALVLFDKLYAQMNEAEKREFLSQLVDNVQIYEERKENGQWLKSIEFKLPIIEKEFTLSLDNDTQNET
;
A
#
# COMPACT_ATOMS: atom_id res chain seq x y z
N LYS A 1 5.31 -7.97 46.15
CA LYS A 1 5.42 -9.17 45.28
C LYS A 1 6.53 -10.05 45.84
N SER A 2 6.23 -11.29 46.23
CA SER A 2 7.24 -12.25 46.69
C SER A 2 7.82 -12.96 45.47
N ILE A 3 9.09 -12.70 45.13
CA ILE A 3 9.78 -13.37 44.03
C ILE A 3 10.47 -14.58 44.64
N LYS A 4 9.93 -15.78 44.37
CA LYS A 4 10.62 -17.02 44.74
C LYS A 4 11.99 -17.02 44.06
N LYS A 5 13.04 -17.37 44.79
CA LYS A 5 14.39 -17.57 44.26
C LYS A 5 14.71 -19.05 44.20
N ARG A 6 15.53 -19.43 43.24
CA ARG A 6 16.11 -20.77 43.14
C ARG A 6 17.14 -20.97 44.26
N LYS A 7 17.55 -22.23 44.49
CA LYS A 7 18.54 -22.59 45.52
C LYS A 7 19.91 -21.92 45.31
N ASP A 8 20.21 -21.52 44.08
CA ASP A 8 21.43 -20.81 43.66
C ASP A 8 21.32 -19.27 43.82
N GLY A 9 20.19 -18.76 44.33
CA GLY A 9 19.96 -17.32 44.51
C GLY A 9 19.49 -16.58 43.25
N SER A 10 19.41 -17.25 42.09
CA SER A 10 18.84 -16.70 40.86
C SER A 10 17.30 -16.65 40.91
N ASN A 11 16.70 -15.77 40.12
CA ASN A 11 15.24 -15.67 40.03
C ASN A 11 14.68 -16.77 39.10
N TYR A 12 13.44 -17.21 39.35
CA TYR A 12 12.74 -18.01 38.34
C TYR A 12 12.44 -17.14 37.11
N LYS A 13 12.34 -17.79 35.94
CA LYS A 13 11.90 -17.13 34.71
C LYS A 13 10.44 -16.69 34.90
N ASP A 14 10.15 -15.45 34.56
CA ASP A 14 8.78 -14.96 34.51
C ASP A 14 8.09 -15.54 33.27
N PHE A 15 6.85 -15.98 33.45
CA PHE A 15 6.01 -16.52 32.38
C PHE A 15 4.84 -15.59 32.15
N TYR A 16 4.67 -15.19 30.90
CA TYR A 16 3.60 -14.31 30.47
C TYR A 16 2.62 -15.03 29.55
N TYR A 17 1.36 -14.62 29.64
CA TYR A 17 0.26 -15.27 28.93
C TYR A 17 -0.72 -14.24 28.38
N TYR A 18 -1.17 -14.46 27.15
CA TYR A 18 -2.29 -13.76 26.56
C TYR A 18 -3.60 -14.35 27.08
N GLY A 19 -4.52 -13.48 27.48
CA GLY A 19 -5.86 -13.84 27.94
C GLY A 19 -6.89 -12.85 27.45
N CYS A 20 -8.11 -13.33 27.21
CA CYS A 20 -9.21 -12.47 26.76
C CYS A 20 -9.53 -11.39 27.81
N LYS A 21 -9.61 -10.13 27.39
CA LYS A 21 -9.97 -8.99 28.23
C LYS A 21 -11.39 -9.10 28.80
N HIS A 22 -12.30 -9.76 28.08
CA HIS A 22 -13.72 -9.90 28.43
C HIS A 22 -14.02 -11.14 29.29
N ARG A 23 -13.02 -11.74 29.95
CA ARG A 23 -13.19 -12.87 30.88
C ARG A 23 -14.00 -12.48 32.12
N ASN A 24 -13.84 -11.23 32.54
CA ASN A 24 -14.65 -10.61 33.57
C ASN A 24 -15.87 -9.94 32.93
N MET A 25 -16.98 -9.91 33.65
CA MET A 25 -18.23 -9.36 33.15
C MET A 25 -18.08 -7.86 32.92
N THR A 26 -18.03 -7.45 31.66
CA THR A 26 -17.81 -6.06 31.23
C THR A 26 -18.92 -5.65 30.29
N ARG A 27 -19.69 -4.61 30.65
CA ARG A 27 -20.83 -4.09 29.87
C ARG A 27 -21.86 -5.15 29.46
N GLY A 28 -22.18 -6.09 30.35
CA GLY A 28 -23.21 -7.11 30.12
C GLY A 28 -22.78 -8.31 29.27
N HIS A 29 -21.59 -8.28 28.66
CA HIS A 29 -21.03 -9.42 27.94
C HIS A 29 -19.90 -10.08 28.76
N LYS A 30 -19.94 -11.41 28.82
CA LYS A 30 -18.91 -12.24 29.44
C LYS A 30 -18.43 -13.24 28.39
N CYS A 31 -17.15 -13.17 28.06
CA CYS A 31 -16.52 -14.14 27.19
C CYS A 31 -16.22 -15.42 27.98
N ASP A 32 -16.66 -16.53 27.44
CA ASP A 32 -16.54 -17.89 27.93
C ASP A 32 -15.21 -18.54 27.56
N TYR A 33 -14.39 -17.87 26.74
CA TYR A 33 -13.01 -18.26 26.45
C TYR A 33 -12.13 -18.22 27.71
N LYS A 34 -11.71 -19.39 28.17
CA LYS A 34 -10.94 -19.58 29.40
C LYS A 34 -9.48 -19.94 29.16
N LYS A 35 -8.99 -20.05 27.94
CA LYS A 35 -7.59 -20.45 27.72
C LYS A 35 -6.65 -19.26 27.86
N GLN A 36 -5.43 -19.56 28.29
CA GLN A 36 -4.32 -18.61 28.38
C GLN A 36 -3.21 -19.16 27.49
N VAL A 37 -2.87 -18.41 26.45
CA VAL A 37 -1.84 -18.82 25.49
C VAL A 37 -0.51 -18.23 25.94
N HIS A 38 0.55 -19.03 25.92
CA HIS A 38 1.87 -18.59 26.32
C HIS A 38 2.40 -17.52 25.36
N GLU A 39 2.87 -16.39 25.90
CA GLU A 39 3.32 -15.23 25.11
C GLU A 39 4.43 -15.61 24.14
N GLU A 40 5.53 -16.18 24.63
CA GLU A 40 6.67 -16.55 23.78
C GLU A 40 6.29 -17.51 22.66
N MET A 41 5.25 -18.33 22.85
CA MET A 41 4.82 -19.30 21.83
C MET A 41 4.04 -18.59 20.72
N LEU A 42 3.12 -17.70 21.09
CA LEU A 42 2.28 -16.98 20.15
C LEU A 42 3.12 -15.97 19.36
N ASP A 43 4.00 -15.24 20.05
CA ASP A 43 4.92 -14.28 19.43
C ASP A 43 5.88 -14.98 18.45
N ALA A 44 6.44 -16.13 18.83
CA ALA A 44 7.26 -16.92 17.93
C ALA A 44 6.49 -17.39 16.69
N SER A 45 5.24 -17.83 16.87
CA SER A 45 4.39 -18.26 15.75
C SER A 45 4.09 -17.09 14.78
N VAL A 46 3.86 -15.88 15.31
CA VAL A 46 3.63 -14.69 14.48
C VAL A 46 4.90 -14.30 13.73
N ALA A 47 6.05 -14.30 14.41
CA ALA A 47 7.34 -14.03 13.79
C ALA A 47 7.64 -15.02 12.65
N GLU A 48 7.39 -16.32 12.87
CA GLU A 48 7.63 -17.38 11.88
C GLU A 48 6.81 -17.19 10.59
N VAL A 49 5.57 -16.70 10.71
CA VAL A 49 4.72 -16.37 9.56
C VAL A 49 5.29 -15.18 8.77
N ILE A 50 5.77 -14.15 9.47
CA ILE A 50 6.36 -12.95 8.85
C ILE A 50 7.69 -13.27 8.17
N SER A 51 8.51 -14.12 8.79
CA SER A 51 9.79 -14.60 8.26
C SER A 51 9.64 -15.51 7.04
N ASN A 52 8.45 -16.04 6.77
CA ASN A 52 8.24 -16.97 5.68
C ASN A 52 8.48 -16.28 4.32
N PRO A 53 9.40 -16.78 3.47
CA PRO A 53 9.65 -16.19 2.16
C PRO A 53 8.38 -16.08 1.30
N LYS A 54 7.47 -17.06 1.41
CA LYS A 54 6.18 -17.04 0.70
C LYS A 54 5.35 -15.81 1.06
N PHE A 55 5.39 -15.36 2.31
CA PHE A 55 4.69 -14.16 2.74
C PHE A 55 5.30 -12.90 2.12
N SER A 56 6.62 -12.79 2.12
CA SER A 56 7.31 -11.67 1.46
C SER A 56 6.97 -11.60 -0.03
N ASP A 57 6.91 -12.74 -0.72
CA ASP A 57 6.56 -12.81 -2.14
C ASP A 57 5.09 -12.45 -2.39
N LEU A 58 4.16 -12.89 -1.53
CA LEU A 58 2.76 -12.49 -1.59
C LEU A 58 2.59 -10.97 -1.45
N ILE A 59 3.30 -10.36 -0.52
CA ILE A 59 3.30 -8.90 -0.33
C ILE A 59 3.88 -8.19 -1.55
N ARG A 60 5.00 -8.69 -2.09
CA ARG A 60 5.62 -8.13 -3.30
C ARG A 60 4.67 -8.18 -4.50
N ASN A 61 3.99 -9.31 -4.69
CA ASN A 61 3.03 -9.45 -5.78
C ASN A 61 1.86 -8.50 -5.61
N LYS A 62 1.35 -8.33 -4.38
CA LYS A 62 0.25 -7.41 -4.10
C LYS A 62 0.64 -5.95 -4.33
N ILE A 63 1.83 -5.53 -3.88
CA ILE A 63 2.38 -4.20 -4.16
C ILE A 63 2.55 -3.98 -5.67
N ASN A 64 3.06 -4.96 -6.40
CA ASN A 64 3.24 -4.84 -7.85
C ASN A 64 1.92 -4.76 -8.62
N MET A 65 0.88 -5.46 -8.18
CA MET A 65 -0.45 -5.39 -8.79
C MET A 65 -1.14 -4.04 -8.57
N GLU A 66 -0.96 -3.44 -7.39
CA GLU A 66 -1.58 -2.16 -7.04
C GLU A 66 -0.93 -0.97 -7.75
N VAL A 67 0.30 -1.13 -8.24
CA VAL A 67 1.11 -0.06 -8.85
C VAL A 67 1.34 -0.25 -10.36
N ASP A 68 0.38 -0.83 -11.08
CA ASP A 68 0.45 -0.86 -12.55
C ASP A 68 0.26 0.54 -13.14
N THR A 69 1.32 1.11 -13.72
CA THR A 69 1.31 2.44 -14.35
C THR A 69 1.10 2.39 -15.87
N SER A 70 0.92 1.20 -16.46
CA SER A 70 0.90 1.02 -17.92
C SER A 70 -0.21 1.83 -18.62
N ALA A 71 -1.40 1.90 -18.01
CA ALA A 71 -2.51 2.70 -18.53
C ALA A 71 -2.20 4.21 -18.48
N LEU A 72 -1.66 4.69 -17.35
CA LEU A 72 -1.24 6.09 -17.20
C LEU A 72 -0.12 6.46 -18.18
N ASP A 73 0.77 5.53 -18.50
CA ASP A 73 1.82 5.73 -19.50
C ASP A 73 1.25 5.95 -20.89
N GLN A 74 0.24 5.17 -21.27
CA GLN A 74 -0.48 5.36 -22.53
C GLN A 74 -1.23 6.69 -22.57
N GLU A 75 -1.92 7.06 -21.49
CA GLU A 75 -2.61 8.36 -21.39
C GLU A 75 -1.63 9.54 -21.54
N ILE A 76 -0.49 9.50 -20.83
CA ILE A 76 0.54 10.54 -20.91
C ILE A 76 1.07 10.69 -22.34
N GLU A 77 1.33 9.58 -23.05
CA GLU A 77 1.77 9.65 -24.44
C GLU A 77 0.69 10.18 -25.37
N ASN A 78 -0.57 9.80 -25.16
CA ASN A 78 -1.70 10.34 -25.92
C ASN A 78 -1.81 11.85 -25.77
N TYR A 79 -1.78 12.37 -24.53
CA TYR A 79 -1.81 13.81 -24.25
C TYR A 79 -0.63 14.54 -24.90
N LYS A 80 0.58 13.98 -24.85
CA LYS A 80 1.75 14.54 -25.55
C LYS A 80 1.54 14.63 -27.07
N ILE A 81 0.96 13.60 -27.69
CA ILE A 81 0.69 13.58 -29.13
C ILE A 81 -0.36 14.64 -29.47
N GLN A 82 -1.42 14.76 -28.68
CA GLN A 82 -2.46 15.76 -28.88
C GLN A 82 -1.91 17.18 -28.74
N LEU A 83 -1.12 17.46 -27.70
CA LEU A 83 -0.44 18.75 -27.53
C LEU A 83 0.43 19.11 -28.73
N ARG A 84 1.25 18.18 -29.24
CA ARG A 84 2.06 18.44 -30.44
C ARG A 84 1.21 18.86 -31.64
N LYS A 85 0.04 18.22 -31.83
CA LYS A 85 -0.89 18.58 -32.91
C LYS A 85 -1.50 19.97 -32.69
N LEU A 86 -1.89 20.30 -31.45
CA LEU A 86 -2.45 21.61 -31.11
C LEU A 86 -1.43 22.73 -31.29
N TYR A 87 -0.19 22.51 -30.84
CA TYR A 87 0.90 23.46 -31.05
C TYR A 87 1.23 23.65 -32.53
N HIS A 88 1.24 22.58 -33.31
CA HIS A 88 1.40 22.69 -34.76
C HIS A 88 0.25 23.48 -35.41
N ASN A 89 -1.00 23.22 -35.02
CA ASN A 89 -2.15 23.97 -35.51
C ASN A 89 -2.05 25.47 -35.15
N LYS A 90 -1.65 25.78 -33.92
CA LYS A 90 -1.39 27.15 -33.47
C LYS A 90 -0.37 27.85 -34.37
N ASP A 91 0.76 27.19 -34.65
CA ASP A 91 1.81 27.74 -35.51
C ASP A 91 1.32 27.96 -36.96
N THR A 92 0.50 27.04 -37.48
CA THR A 92 -0.15 27.20 -38.79
C THR A 92 -1.11 28.40 -38.82
N ILE A 93 -1.95 28.57 -37.79
CA ILE A 93 -2.86 29.73 -37.70
C ILE A 93 -2.09 31.05 -37.66
N LEU A 94 -0.99 31.10 -36.91
CA LEU A 94 -0.12 32.27 -36.85
C LEU A 94 0.50 32.58 -38.22
N SER A 95 1.00 31.56 -38.91
CA SER A 95 1.52 31.71 -40.28
C SER A 95 0.44 32.19 -41.26
N ASP A 96 -0.80 31.69 -41.13
CA ASP A 96 -1.92 32.13 -41.97
C ASP A 96 -2.28 33.59 -41.69
N MET A 97 -2.27 34.01 -40.42
CA MET A 97 -2.49 35.41 -40.03
C MET A 97 -1.42 36.35 -40.59
N ASP A 98 -0.14 35.95 -40.55
CA ASP A 98 0.98 36.71 -41.10
C ASP A 98 0.90 36.85 -42.63
N SER A 99 0.25 35.90 -43.31
CA SER A 99 0.09 35.88 -44.76
C SER A 99 -1.15 36.64 -45.28
N LEU A 100 -1.96 37.22 -44.40
CA LEU A 100 -3.19 37.91 -44.79
C LEU A 100 -2.91 39.17 -45.63
N ASP A 101 -3.58 39.25 -46.78
CA ASP A 101 -3.58 40.44 -47.63
C ASP A 101 -4.57 41.50 -47.12
N TYR A 102 -4.05 42.69 -46.76
CA TYR A 102 -4.84 43.80 -46.24
C TYR A 102 -5.76 44.43 -47.31
N GLU A 103 -5.48 44.22 -48.60
CA GLU A 103 -6.29 44.72 -49.71
C GLU A 103 -7.49 43.82 -50.02
N ASP A 104 -7.56 42.62 -49.42
CA ASP A 104 -8.69 41.70 -49.60
C ASP A 104 -9.98 42.30 -49.01
N LYS A 105 -11.06 42.31 -49.81
CA LYS A 105 -12.40 42.79 -49.42
C LYS A 105 -12.93 42.15 -48.14
N HIS A 106 -12.51 40.93 -47.82
CA HIS A 106 -12.91 40.14 -46.67
C HIS A 106 -11.85 40.07 -45.57
N TYR A 107 -10.76 40.85 -45.67
CA TYR A 107 -9.63 40.85 -44.73
C TYR A 107 -10.07 40.85 -43.26
N GLN A 108 -10.92 41.81 -42.86
CA GLN A 108 -11.35 41.94 -41.45
C GLN A 108 -12.08 40.70 -40.95
N ARG A 109 -12.93 40.07 -41.78
CA ARG A 109 -13.65 38.85 -41.40
C ARG A 109 -12.69 37.68 -41.24
N ARG A 110 -11.79 37.47 -42.21
CA ARG A 110 -10.80 36.39 -42.16
C ARG A 110 -9.85 36.53 -40.96
N LYS A 111 -9.43 37.76 -40.67
CA LYS A 111 -8.60 38.07 -39.50
C LYS A 111 -9.30 37.68 -38.20
N THR A 112 -10.55 38.11 -38.01
CA THR A 112 -11.34 37.76 -36.82
C THR A 112 -11.61 36.26 -36.71
N ASP A 113 -11.87 35.57 -37.82
CA ASP A 113 -12.06 34.12 -37.82
C ASP A 113 -10.79 33.38 -37.38
N LEU A 114 -9.61 33.81 -37.85
CA LEU A 114 -8.32 33.25 -37.44
C LEU A 114 -7.99 33.57 -35.97
N GLU A 115 -8.24 34.80 -35.51
CA GLU A 115 -8.07 35.18 -34.10
C GLU A 115 -8.95 34.32 -33.19
N ASN A 116 -10.23 34.14 -33.53
CA ASN A 116 -11.14 33.28 -32.78
C ASN A 116 -10.70 31.81 -32.78
N HIS A 117 -10.16 31.32 -33.91
CA HIS A 117 -9.63 29.97 -33.99
C HIS A 117 -8.36 29.80 -33.15
N LEU A 118 -7.49 30.82 -33.11
CA LEU A 118 -6.30 30.85 -32.29
C LEU A 118 -6.65 30.83 -30.80
N TYR A 119 -7.58 31.67 -30.35
CA TYR A 119 -8.06 31.66 -28.96
C TYR A 119 -8.58 30.29 -28.54
N LYS A 120 -9.46 29.69 -29.34
CA LYS A 120 -9.96 28.32 -29.08
C LYS A 120 -8.86 27.26 -29.08
N THR A 121 -7.77 27.48 -29.82
CA THR A 121 -6.62 26.58 -29.83
C THR A 121 -5.81 26.73 -28.55
N TYR A 122 -5.64 27.95 -28.03
CA TYR A 122 -5.02 28.18 -26.74
C TYR A 122 -5.82 27.55 -25.60
N ASP A 123 -7.14 27.74 -25.55
CA ASP A 123 -7.99 27.11 -24.51
C ASP A 123 -7.79 25.58 -24.47
N LYS A 124 -7.75 24.94 -25.65
CA LYS A 124 -7.50 23.50 -25.76
C LYS A 124 -6.08 23.08 -25.36
N ILE A 125 -5.08 23.93 -25.61
CA ILE A 125 -3.71 23.65 -25.17
C ILE A 125 -3.67 23.67 -23.65
N ASP A 126 -4.25 24.69 -23.03
CA ASP A 126 -4.27 24.84 -21.56
C ASP A 126 -4.96 23.64 -20.90
N ASP A 127 -6.15 23.25 -21.39
CA ASP A 127 -6.88 22.08 -20.90
C ASP A 127 -6.04 20.79 -20.99
N GLU A 128 -5.40 20.56 -22.14
CA GLU A 128 -4.62 19.35 -22.39
C GLU A 128 -3.30 19.33 -21.60
N GLU A 129 -2.69 20.50 -21.37
CA GLU A 129 -1.52 20.64 -20.50
C GLU A 129 -1.86 20.34 -19.05
N GLU A 130 -3.01 20.81 -18.55
CA GLU A 130 -3.50 20.51 -17.20
C GLU A 130 -3.72 19.00 -17.02
N LEU A 131 -4.36 18.35 -18.00
CA LEU A 131 -4.56 16.90 -18.02
C LEU A 131 -3.22 16.15 -17.98
N LEU A 132 -2.24 16.59 -18.79
CA LEU A 132 -0.90 16.00 -18.81
C LEU A 132 -0.18 16.15 -17.47
N VAL A 133 -0.27 17.33 -16.84
CA VAL A 133 0.34 17.59 -15.53
C VAL A 133 -0.30 16.71 -14.46
N SER A 134 -1.63 16.63 -14.44
CA SER A 134 -2.39 15.78 -13.52
C SER A 134 -2.02 14.30 -13.67
N ALA A 135 -2.00 13.77 -14.89
CA ALA A 135 -1.62 12.38 -15.16
C ALA A 135 -0.17 12.08 -14.73
N LYS A 136 0.77 12.99 -14.99
CA LYS A 136 2.16 12.86 -14.51
C LYS A 136 2.26 12.89 -12.99
N ALA A 137 1.48 13.74 -12.32
CA ALA A 137 1.46 13.83 -10.87
C ALA A 137 0.93 12.54 -10.25
N LYS A 138 -0.18 11.99 -10.77
CA LYS A 138 -0.71 10.68 -10.38
C LYS A 138 0.33 9.58 -10.55
N LYS A 139 0.99 9.51 -11.71
CA LYS A 139 2.07 8.54 -11.96
C LYS A 139 3.21 8.66 -10.94
N ARG A 140 3.64 9.88 -10.62
CA ARG A 140 4.70 10.12 -9.62
C ARG A 140 4.29 9.64 -8.23
N SER A 141 3.04 9.87 -7.83
CA SER A 141 2.51 9.38 -6.55
C SER A 141 2.61 7.86 -6.48
N LEU A 142 2.06 7.16 -7.48
CA LEU A 142 2.10 5.70 -7.53
C LEU A 142 3.53 5.15 -7.51
N LEU A 143 4.46 5.78 -8.25
CA LEU A 143 5.87 5.36 -8.21
C LEU A 143 6.52 5.57 -6.83
N ALA A 144 6.14 6.62 -6.10
CA ALA A 144 6.60 6.82 -4.72
C ALA A 144 6.04 5.74 -3.78
N ASP A 145 4.77 5.37 -3.97
CA ASP A 145 4.14 4.27 -3.25
C ASP A 145 4.87 2.95 -3.52
N LYS A 146 5.24 2.67 -4.78
CA LYS A 146 6.07 1.50 -5.14
C LYS A 146 7.42 1.48 -4.42
N ILE A 147 8.14 2.60 -4.39
CA ILE A 147 9.44 2.69 -3.70
C ILE A 147 9.28 2.38 -2.21
N THR A 148 8.22 2.91 -1.60
CA THR A 148 7.87 2.62 -0.21
C THR A 148 7.60 1.12 -0.04
N GLY A 149 6.92 0.49 -1.00
CA GLY A 149 6.59 -0.93 -0.98
C GLY A 149 7.80 -1.83 -1.13
N ASP A 150 8.72 -1.48 -2.02
CA ASP A 150 9.99 -2.18 -2.18
C ASP A 150 10.83 -2.10 -0.89
N ASN A 151 10.75 -0.98 -0.15
CA ASN A 151 11.42 -0.85 1.13
C ASN A 151 10.78 -1.74 2.21
N ILE A 152 9.44 -1.82 2.24
CA ILE A 152 8.72 -2.77 3.10
C ILE A 152 9.14 -4.21 2.78
N TYR A 153 9.17 -4.58 1.49
CA TYR A 153 9.61 -5.92 1.08
C TYR A 153 11.04 -6.22 1.53
N LYS A 154 11.98 -5.27 1.37
CA LYS A 154 13.37 -5.43 1.86
C LYS A 154 13.41 -5.62 3.37
N ALA A 155 12.59 -4.88 4.13
CA ALA A 155 12.49 -5.02 5.57
C ALA A 155 11.97 -6.40 5.96
N LEU A 156 10.97 -6.93 5.25
CA LEU A 156 10.42 -8.28 5.45
C LEU A 156 11.45 -9.38 5.13
N VAL A 157 12.20 -9.25 4.03
CA VAL A 157 13.27 -10.22 3.68
C VAL A 157 14.38 -10.24 4.74
N LEU A 158 14.64 -9.11 5.38
CA LEU A 158 15.64 -8.99 6.45
C LEU A 158 15.05 -9.16 7.85
N PHE A 159 13.77 -9.52 7.97
CA PHE A 159 13.05 -9.54 9.24
C PHE A 159 13.76 -10.40 10.29
N ASP A 160 14.20 -11.62 9.96
CA ASP A 160 14.90 -12.50 10.91
C ASP A 160 16.13 -11.85 11.55
N LYS A 161 16.92 -11.14 10.74
CA LYS A 161 18.15 -10.49 11.20
C LYS A 161 17.85 -9.28 12.07
N LEU A 162 16.84 -8.49 11.67
CA LEU A 162 16.41 -7.31 12.42
C LEU A 162 15.76 -7.72 13.75
N TYR A 163 14.83 -8.68 13.70
CA TYR A 163 14.08 -9.17 14.84
C TYR A 163 14.99 -9.84 15.89
N ALA A 164 16.05 -10.53 15.48
CA ALA A 164 17.02 -11.12 16.41
C ALA A 164 17.85 -10.07 17.19
N GLN A 165 18.06 -8.88 16.62
CA GLN A 165 18.85 -7.80 17.24
C GLN A 165 18.02 -6.87 18.12
N MET A 166 16.70 -6.86 17.95
CA MET A 166 15.78 -5.99 18.71
C MET A 166 15.54 -6.49 20.14
N ASN A 167 15.40 -5.55 21.08
CA ASN A 167 14.91 -5.85 22.42
C ASN A 167 13.38 -6.06 22.44
N GLU A 168 12.81 -6.49 23.57
CA GLU A 168 11.36 -6.78 23.67
C GLU A 168 10.47 -5.56 23.37
N ALA A 169 10.89 -4.36 23.78
CA ALA A 169 10.14 -3.13 23.54
C ALA A 169 10.11 -2.77 22.04
N GLU A 170 11.28 -2.85 21.39
CA GLU A 170 11.44 -2.62 19.95
C GLU A 170 10.68 -3.65 19.12
N LYS A 171 10.74 -4.94 19.51
CA LYS A 171 9.96 -6.02 18.86
C LYS A 171 8.47 -5.73 18.90
N ARG A 172 7.97 -5.30 20.07
CA ARG A 172 6.57 -4.96 20.26
C ARG A 172 6.16 -3.75 19.42
N GLU A 173 6.98 -2.71 19.41
CA GLU A 173 6.72 -1.52 18.60
C GLU A 173 6.70 -1.86 17.11
N PHE A 174 7.71 -2.59 16.64
CA PHE A 174 7.80 -3.03 15.26
C PHE A 174 6.60 -3.88 14.83
N LEU A 175 6.26 -4.92 15.61
CA LEU A 175 5.10 -5.77 15.31
C LEU A 175 3.78 -5.00 15.37
N SER A 176 3.63 -4.02 16.26
CA SER A 176 2.41 -3.20 16.33
C SER A 176 2.22 -2.26 15.14
N GLN A 177 3.29 -1.92 14.42
CA GLN A 177 3.20 -1.14 13.18
C GLN A 177 2.87 -2.02 11.98
N LEU A 178 3.26 -3.30 12.01
CA LEU A 178 3.10 -4.24 10.90
C LEU A 178 1.81 -5.07 10.98
N VAL A 179 1.45 -5.50 12.18
CA VAL A 179 0.32 -6.38 12.47
C VAL A 179 -0.80 -5.57 13.10
N ASP A 180 -1.98 -5.63 12.49
CA ASP A 180 -3.19 -4.98 13.01
C ASP A 180 -3.89 -5.90 14.03
N ASN A 181 -4.23 -7.12 13.60
CA ASN A 181 -4.94 -8.09 14.44
C ASN A 181 -4.37 -9.50 14.27
N VAL A 182 -4.43 -10.28 15.34
CA VAL A 182 -4.07 -11.71 15.34
C VAL A 182 -5.27 -12.50 15.84
N GLN A 183 -5.79 -13.39 15.00
CA GLN A 183 -6.86 -14.30 15.37
C GLN A 183 -6.27 -15.66 15.74
N ILE A 184 -6.71 -16.21 16.87
CA ILE A 184 -6.30 -17.52 17.36
C ILE A 184 -7.46 -18.50 17.37
N TYR A 185 -7.16 -19.80 17.24
CA TYR A 185 -8.14 -20.85 17.48
C TYR A 185 -8.50 -20.94 18.96
N GLU A 186 -9.71 -21.44 19.20
CA GLU A 186 -10.17 -21.74 20.55
C GLU A 186 -9.39 -22.89 21.19
N GLU A 187 -8.89 -23.82 20.37
CA GLU A 187 -8.09 -24.97 20.80
C GLU A 187 -6.80 -25.07 19.99
N ARG A 188 -5.73 -25.55 20.63
CA ARG A 188 -4.49 -25.87 19.93
C ARG A 188 -4.78 -27.00 18.95
N LYS A 189 -4.55 -26.76 17.65
CA LYS A 189 -4.69 -27.81 16.62
C LYS A 189 -3.69 -28.94 16.89
N GLU A 190 -3.95 -30.13 16.34
CA GLU A 190 -3.11 -31.33 16.51
C GLU A 190 -1.66 -31.12 16.04
N ASN A 191 -1.47 -30.27 15.03
CA ASN A 191 -0.16 -29.83 14.52
C ASN A 191 0.55 -28.82 15.46
N GLY A 192 -0.06 -28.45 16.59
CA GLY A 192 0.49 -27.54 17.57
C GLY A 192 0.21 -26.06 17.31
N GLN A 193 -0.53 -25.71 16.26
CA GLN A 193 -0.80 -24.35 15.81
C GLN A 193 -1.93 -23.68 16.62
N TRP A 194 -1.70 -22.43 17.03
CA TRP A 194 -2.72 -21.56 17.66
C TRP A 194 -3.24 -20.47 16.72
N LEU A 195 -2.44 -20.02 15.76
CA LEU A 195 -2.78 -18.91 14.87
C LEU A 195 -3.76 -19.36 13.80
N LYS A 196 -4.90 -18.67 13.71
CA LYS A 196 -5.92 -18.83 12.68
C LYS A 196 -5.67 -17.89 11.50
N SER A 197 -5.52 -16.61 11.78
CA SER A 197 -5.19 -15.61 10.77
C SER A 197 -4.45 -14.42 11.37
N ILE A 198 -3.73 -13.70 10.53
CA ILE A 198 -3.06 -12.44 10.87
C ILE A 198 -3.53 -11.37 9.88
N GLU A 199 -3.93 -10.23 10.41
CA GLU A 199 -4.31 -9.05 9.65
C GLU A 199 -3.15 -8.06 9.70
N PHE A 200 -2.68 -7.62 8.54
CA PHE A 200 -1.51 -6.74 8.42
C PHE A 200 -1.92 -5.33 8.06
N LYS A 201 -1.24 -4.36 8.67
CA LYS A 201 -1.39 -2.94 8.41
C LYS A 201 -0.23 -2.45 7.56
N LEU A 202 -0.36 -2.60 6.25
CA LEU A 202 0.67 -2.16 5.30
C LEU A 202 0.23 -0.81 4.71
N PRO A 203 1.01 0.28 4.91
CA PRO A 203 0.60 1.64 4.53
C PRO A 203 0.20 1.85 3.06
N ILE A 204 0.60 0.93 2.18
CA ILE A 204 0.44 1.05 0.72
C ILE A 204 -0.75 0.23 0.22
N ILE A 205 -1.19 -0.76 0.98
CA ILE A 205 -2.28 -1.63 0.57
C ILE A 205 -3.55 -1.06 1.20
N GLU A 206 -4.42 -0.45 0.40
CA GLU A 206 -5.64 0.21 0.90
C GLU A 206 -6.61 -0.75 1.61
N LYS A 207 -6.48 -2.06 1.36
CA LYS A 207 -7.28 -3.12 1.99
C LYS A 207 -6.46 -3.88 3.03
N GLU A 208 -7.01 -3.99 4.23
CA GLU A 208 -6.52 -4.90 5.28
C GLU A 208 -6.18 -6.27 4.65
N PHE A 209 -4.93 -6.69 4.78
CA PHE A 209 -4.47 -7.96 4.24
C PHE A 209 -4.59 -9.02 5.32
N THR A 210 -5.52 -9.95 5.12
CA THR A 210 -5.72 -11.08 6.01
C THR A 210 -5.05 -12.31 5.44
N LEU A 211 -4.09 -12.87 6.19
CA LEU A 211 -3.49 -14.16 5.87
C LEU A 211 -4.12 -15.23 6.76
N SER A 212 -4.97 -16.05 6.16
CA SER A 212 -5.52 -17.24 6.82
C SER A 212 -4.48 -18.38 6.78
N LEU A 213 -4.31 -19.03 7.92
CA LEU A 213 -3.39 -20.17 8.10
C LEU A 213 -4.18 -21.49 8.25
N ASP A 214 -5.46 -21.48 7.87
CA ASP A 214 -6.29 -22.67 7.77
C ASP A 214 -5.77 -23.55 6.62
N ASN A 215 -5.24 -24.72 6.97
CA ASN A 215 -4.93 -25.79 6.03
C ASN A 215 -6.24 -26.46 5.56
N ASP A 216 -7.10 -25.77 4.83
CA ASP A 216 -8.26 -26.37 4.19
C ASP A 216 -8.28 -25.99 2.71
N THR A 217 -7.85 -26.97 1.89
CA THR A 217 -8.40 -27.29 0.56
C THR A 217 -9.13 -26.15 -0.18
N GLN A 218 -8.40 -25.23 -0.80
CA GLN A 218 -8.93 -24.57 -2.00
C GLN A 218 -8.69 -25.52 -3.17
N ASN A 219 -9.64 -26.44 -3.36
CA ASN A 219 -9.93 -26.90 -4.71
C ASN A 219 -10.46 -25.68 -5.47
N GLU A 220 -9.65 -25.18 -6.39
CA GLU A 220 -10.12 -24.32 -7.46
C GLU A 220 -11.30 -25.01 -8.16
N THR A 221 -12.45 -24.33 -8.21
CA THR A 221 -13.44 -24.50 -9.28
C THR A 221 -13.80 -23.12 -9.80
#